data_AF-A0A5M9N134-F1
#
_entry.id   AF-A0A5M9N134-F1
#
_cell.length_a   1.000
_cell.length_b   1.000
_cell.length_c   1.000
_cell.angle_alpha   90.00
_cell.angle_beta   90.00
_cell.angle_gamma   90.00
#
_symmetry.space_group_name_H-M   'P 1'
#
loop_
_entity.id
_entity.type
_entity.pdbx_description
1 polymer ?
#
loop_
_entity_poly.entity_id
_entity_poly.type
_entity_poly.pdbx_seq_one_letter_code
_entity_poly.pdbx_strand_id
1 'polypeptide(L)'
;MAGGKSRRSLSGAEQQALQGQFTSSSPLAETAIARDLESYADDEGSVLTTDDDASEASTIRAINSQPETNPHSLAGSYQRPSFFTTVSHATVVPHRTEHERLTRREREQAIEDERNLLSDNNVMGTTDRTKERRAGTSPTETTSLLEDRRGSADSNAAESDSIDRKWEEAVMAGLIHTTWKRESQVIGKNAAPLVLTFILQYSLTVASIFTLGHLGKKELGAVSLASMSANITGYAGAPGYACFESGKRYVQAQGLFSASLYVLLICAPLNAFMNWLFVWKFAWGFVGAPIAVAITDNLMPLFLFLYVCFIDGSECWNGLTLKALRNWGPMIRLALPGLIMVEAECLAFEILTLGSSYLGTAPLAAQSVLSTISSLTFQIPFPVSISGSTRIANLIGATLVGAAKTSAKVTMCFAVIVGVLNMLLLSSLRNYIPRLFTSDEEVIELVAQVLPLCAAFQLFDALAANCNGILRGIGRQEIGGYVQLLCYYAVAMPISFGTAFGFQWHLFGLWSGVAIALFLVSVIEAIFLWQTNWDRSVQDALRRNASA
;
A
#
# COMPACT_ATOMS: atom_id res chain seq x y z
N MET A 1 64.47 9.74 -35.49
CA MET A 1 64.64 8.40 -34.89
C MET A 1 63.47 8.21 -33.92
N ALA A 2 62.30 7.73 -34.35
CA ALA A 2 61.95 6.35 -34.75
C ALA A 2 62.22 5.33 -33.62
N GLY A 3 61.14 4.74 -33.09
CA GLY A 3 61.20 3.66 -32.09
C GLY A 3 59.83 3.37 -31.47
N GLY A 4 58.91 2.80 -32.25
CA GLY A 4 57.56 2.43 -31.82
C GLY A 4 57.53 1.24 -30.85
N LYS A 5 56.48 1.20 -30.01
CA LYS A 5 56.09 0.00 -29.25
C LYS A 5 54.71 -0.46 -29.70
N SER A 6 54.70 -1.71 -30.14
CA SER A 6 53.65 -2.47 -30.79
C SER A 6 52.45 -2.75 -29.87
N ARG A 7 51.23 -2.57 -30.39
CA ARG A 7 49.98 -3.17 -29.89
C ARG A 7 50.04 -4.67 -30.16
N ARG A 8 50.09 -5.50 -29.11
CA ARG A 8 49.80 -6.95 -29.23
C ARG A 8 48.28 -7.15 -29.23
N SER A 9 47.75 -7.57 -30.37
CA SER A 9 46.43 -8.19 -30.49
C SER A 9 46.49 -9.60 -29.90
N LEU A 10 45.53 -9.94 -29.03
CA LEU A 10 45.34 -11.30 -28.52
C LEU A 10 44.90 -12.23 -29.66
N SER A 11 45.42 -13.46 -29.67
CA SER A 11 45.13 -14.47 -30.69
C SER A 11 43.87 -15.26 -30.35
N GLY A 12 43.11 -15.70 -31.37
CA GLY A 12 41.86 -16.45 -31.21
C GLY A 12 41.97 -17.79 -30.44
N ALA A 13 43.18 -18.28 -30.19
CA ALA A 13 43.41 -19.51 -29.42
C ALA A 13 43.30 -19.31 -27.89
N GLU A 14 43.50 -18.09 -27.37
CA GLU A 14 43.34 -17.80 -25.93
C GLU A 14 41.88 -17.53 -25.53
N GLN A 15 41.00 -17.24 -26.49
CA GLN A 15 39.54 -17.17 -26.26
C GLN A 15 38.88 -18.56 -26.20
N GLN A 16 39.46 -19.58 -26.84
CA GLN A 16 38.94 -20.95 -26.82
C GLN A 16 39.32 -21.74 -25.55
N ALA A 17 40.30 -21.31 -24.78
CA ALA A 17 40.69 -21.97 -23.51
C ALA A 17 39.79 -21.59 -22.31
N LEU A 18 38.93 -20.58 -22.43
CA LEU A 18 37.99 -20.15 -21.38
C LEU A 18 36.55 -20.69 -21.55
N GLN A 19 36.29 -21.45 -22.62
CA GLN A 19 34.98 -22.09 -22.87
C GLN A 19 34.96 -23.59 -22.50
N GLY A 20 36.04 -24.13 -21.93
CA GLY A 20 36.24 -25.58 -21.80
C GLY A 20 36.19 -26.19 -20.39
N GLN A 21 35.79 -25.48 -19.34
CA GLN A 21 35.74 -26.07 -17.99
C GLN A 21 34.48 -25.68 -17.22
N PHE A 22 33.40 -26.44 -17.45
CA PHE A 22 32.49 -26.97 -16.42
C PHE A 22 31.66 -28.09 -17.06
N THR A 23 32.21 -29.31 -17.04
CA THR A 23 31.43 -30.53 -17.21
C THR A 23 31.46 -31.31 -15.89
N SER A 24 30.30 -31.48 -15.27
CA SER A 24 29.90 -32.74 -14.61
C SER A 24 28.41 -32.63 -14.26
N SER A 25 27.55 -33.07 -15.18
CA SER A 25 26.15 -33.38 -14.90
C SER A 25 26.09 -34.41 -13.77
N SER A 26 25.19 -34.21 -12.80
CA SER A 26 24.98 -35.23 -11.77
C SER A 26 24.37 -36.49 -12.42
N PRO A 27 24.66 -37.70 -11.90
CA PRO A 27 24.11 -38.94 -12.43
C PRO A 27 22.56 -39.01 -12.37
N LEU A 28 21.91 -38.08 -11.66
CA LEU A 28 20.45 -37.88 -11.66
C LEU A 28 19.95 -37.12 -12.90
N ALA A 29 20.76 -36.20 -13.45
CA ALA A 29 20.42 -35.43 -14.64
C ALA A 29 20.57 -36.28 -15.92
N GLU A 30 21.55 -37.18 -15.99
CA GLU A 30 21.68 -38.12 -17.11
C GLU A 30 20.54 -39.16 -17.13
N THR A 31 20.07 -39.62 -15.97
CA THR A 31 18.89 -40.52 -15.90
C THR A 31 17.57 -39.80 -16.22
N ALA A 32 17.48 -38.49 -16.04
CA ALA A 32 16.29 -37.71 -16.42
C ALA A 32 16.25 -37.46 -17.94
N ILE A 33 17.40 -37.13 -18.54
CA ILE A 33 17.53 -36.90 -19.99
C ILE A 33 17.37 -38.20 -20.79
N ALA A 34 17.89 -39.34 -20.28
CA ALA A 34 17.66 -40.65 -20.91
C ALA A 34 16.18 -41.10 -20.87
N ARG A 35 15.44 -40.68 -19.83
CA ARG A 35 13.99 -40.95 -19.69
C ARG A 35 13.15 -40.09 -20.62
N ASP A 36 13.61 -38.87 -20.90
CA ASP A 36 12.96 -37.96 -21.84
C ASP A 36 13.25 -38.36 -23.30
N LEU A 37 14.44 -38.88 -23.63
CA LEU A 37 14.76 -39.34 -24.99
C LEU A 37 14.01 -40.61 -25.43
N GLU A 38 13.61 -41.49 -24.51
CA GLU A 38 12.72 -42.63 -24.83
C GLU A 38 11.30 -42.20 -25.21
N SER A 39 10.90 -40.96 -24.89
CA SER A 39 9.57 -40.43 -25.23
C SER A 39 9.48 -39.75 -26.61
N TYR A 40 10.60 -39.63 -27.33
CA TYR A 40 10.69 -38.94 -28.63
C TYR A 40 11.08 -39.85 -29.80
N ALA A 41 11.15 -41.17 -29.62
CA ALA A 41 11.62 -42.10 -30.64
C ALA A 41 10.53 -42.92 -31.35
N ASP A 42 9.24 -42.70 -31.07
CA ASP A 42 8.15 -43.36 -31.79
C ASP A 42 7.33 -42.34 -32.60
N ASP A 43 7.35 -42.55 -33.93
CA ASP A 43 6.59 -41.93 -35.02
C ASP A 43 7.13 -40.63 -35.68
N GLU A 44 8.29 -40.75 -36.34
CA GLU A 44 8.44 -40.19 -37.69
C GLU A 44 7.72 -41.10 -38.70
N GLY A 45 6.67 -40.61 -39.38
CA GLY A 45 5.95 -41.41 -40.37
C GLY A 45 4.86 -40.69 -41.18
N SER A 46 5.28 -40.03 -42.27
CA SER A 46 4.59 -40.02 -43.59
C SER A 46 3.34 -39.14 -43.88
N VAL A 47 3.55 -38.22 -44.85
CA VAL A 47 2.77 -37.99 -46.11
C VAL A 47 1.51 -37.08 -46.14
N LEU A 48 1.73 -35.88 -46.69
CA LEU A 48 1.02 -35.09 -47.73
C LEU A 48 -0.41 -35.47 -48.22
N THR A 49 -1.28 -34.45 -48.35
CA THR A 49 -2.01 -33.94 -49.56
C THR A 49 -2.88 -32.72 -49.15
N THR A 50 -2.59 -31.46 -49.53
CA THR A 50 -2.98 -30.66 -50.73
C THR A 50 -4.49 -30.34 -50.92
N ASP A 51 -4.74 -29.02 -50.97
CA ASP A 51 -5.71 -28.25 -51.79
C ASP A 51 -7.23 -28.40 -51.48
N ASP A 52 -8.12 -27.41 -51.58
CA ASP A 52 -8.07 -26.00 -52.01
C ASP A 52 -9.42 -25.31 -51.64
N ASP A 53 -9.45 -23.99 -51.87
CA ASP A 53 -10.62 -23.11 -52.12
C ASP A 53 -11.51 -22.64 -50.93
N ALA A 54 -12.01 -21.40 -50.90
CA ALA A 54 -11.64 -20.05 -51.36
C ALA A 54 -12.86 -19.13 -51.07
N SER A 55 -12.58 -17.83 -50.94
CA SER A 55 -13.46 -16.62 -51.00
C SER A 55 -13.58 -15.88 -49.66
N GLU A 56 -12.79 -14.82 -49.41
CA GLU A 56 -12.79 -13.46 -50.00
C GLU A 56 -14.12 -12.73 -49.77
N ALA A 57 -14.21 -11.47 -49.34
CA ALA A 57 -13.29 -10.33 -49.24
C ALA A 57 -13.83 -9.41 -48.10
N SER A 58 -13.14 -8.41 -47.54
CA SER A 58 -12.54 -7.23 -48.20
C SER A 58 -12.00 -6.32 -47.08
N THR A 59 -10.68 -6.27 -46.89
CA THR A 59 -9.74 -5.18 -47.21
C THR A 59 -9.83 -3.86 -46.44
N ILE A 60 -8.80 -3.61 -45.62
CA ILE A 60 -7.98 -2.40 -45.75
C ILE A 60 -6.52 -2.83 -45.95
N ARG A 61 -5.91 -2.26 -46.98
CA ARG A 61 -4.63 -2.59 -47.64
C ARG A 61 -3.38 -2.39 -46.77
N ALA A 62 -2.44 -3.30 -46.94
CA ALA A 62 -1.03 -3.16 -46.59
C ALA A 62 -0.27 -2.32 -47.65
N ILE A 63 0.68 -1.51 -47.19
CA ILE A 63 1.78 -0.98 -48.00
C ILE A 63 3.04 -1.72 -47.56
N ASN A 64 3.64 -2.46 -48.49
CA ASN A 64 4.93 -3.12 -48.31
C ASN A 64 6.07 -2.12 -48.55
N SER A 65 6.99 -2.03 -47.60
CA SER A 65 8.41 -1.76 -47.86
C SER A 65 9.27 -2.35 -46.74
N GLN A 66 10.43 -2.86 -47.12
CA GLN A 66 11.50 -3.53 -46.37
C GLN A 66 11.82 -2.95 -44.97
N PRO A 67 12.51 -3.72 -44.09
CA PRO A 67 12.78 -3.32 -42.71
C PRO A 67 13.84 -2.22 -42.65
N GLU A 68 13.43 -0.98 -42.88
CA GLU A 68 14.13 0.17 -42.36
C GLU A 68 13.63 0.40 -40.92
N THR A 69 14.57 0.31 -40.00
CA THR A 69 14.41 0.61 -38.58
C THR A 69 13.82 2.00 -38.41
N ASN A 70 12.53 2.08 -38.11
CA ASN A 70 11.90 3.29 -37.62
C ASN A 70 12.52 3.60 -36.24
N PRO A 71 13.28 4.69 -36.05
CA PRO A 71 14.04 4.95 -34.82
C PRO A 71 13.17 5.31 -33.60
N HIS A 72 11.84 5.18 -33.71
CA HIS A 72 10.88 5.52 -32.65
C HIS A 72 9.83 4.44 -32.35
N SER A 73 9.97 3.22 -32.90
CA SER A 73 9.08 2.11 -32.51
C SER A 73 9.66 1.35 -31.32
N LEU A 74 9.08 1.58 -30.14
CA LEU A 74 9.38 0.87 -28.88
C LEU A 74 8.45 -0.35 -28.66
N ALA A 75 7.75 -0.81 -29.71
CA ALA A 75 6.77 -1.89 -29.62
C ALA A 75 7.35 -3.25 -29.18
N GLY A 76 8.69 -3.43 -29.25
CA GLY A 76 9.39 -4.62 -28.75
C GLY A 76 10.17 -4.41 -27.45
N SER A 77 10.14 -3.21 -26.85
CA SER A 77 10.87 -2.93 -25.60
C SER A 77 10.03 -3.15 -24.34
N TYR A 78 8.76 -3.52 -24.50
CA TYR A 78 7.92 -3.89 -23.36
C TYR A 78 8.25 -5.32 -22.95
N GLN A 79 9.30 -5.46 -22.14
CA GLN A 79 9.51 -6.67 -21.36
C GLN A 79 8.57 -6.62 -20.16
N ARG A 80 7.67 -7.61 -20.09
CA ARG A 80 6.80 -7.88 -18.95
C ARG A 80 7.66 -7.82 -17.66
N PRO A 81 7.38 -6.93 -16.69
CA PRO A 81 7.95 -7.09 -15.37
C PRO A 81 7.34 -8.38 -14.81
N SER A 82 8.13 -9.46 -14.79
CA SER A 82 7.76 -10.75 -14.20
C SER A 82 7.67 -10.68 -12.67
N PHE A 83 7.75 -9.48 -12.10
CA PHE A 83 7.55 -9.20 -10.70
C PHE A 83 6.38 -8.22 -10.54
N PHE A 84 5.33 -8.68 -9.86
CA PHE A 84 4.33 -7.80 -9.28
C PHE A 84 4.94 -7.14 -8.03
N THR A 85 5.86 -6.18 -8.23
CA THR A 85 6.39 -5.38 -7.10
C THR A 85 5.37 -4.34 -6.69
N THR A 86 4.41 -4.80 -5.92
CA THR A 86 3.65 -3.92 -5.06
C THR A 86 4.56 -3.42 -3.96
N VAL A 87 4.96 -2.14 -3.97
CA VAL A 87 5.50 -1.49 -2.78
C VAL A 87 5.18 -0.01 -2.90
N SER A 88 4.87 0.64 -1.78
CA SER A 88 4.98 2.10 -1.62
C SER A 88 6.46 2.57 -1.61
N HIS A 89 7.28 1.95 -2.46
CA HIS A 89 8.73 2.03 -2.69
C HIS A 89 9.67 1.25 -1.75
N ALA A 90 10.36 0.25 -2.33
CA ALA A 90 11.69 -0.21 -1.93
C ALA A 90 12.55 -0.39 -3.20
N THR A 91 13.83 -0.04 -3.10
CA THR A 91 14.84 -0.14 -4.17
C THR A 91 15.01 -1.61 -4.61
N VAL A 92 14.73 -1.91 -5.87
CA VAL A 92 15.09 -3.21 -6.46
C VAL A 92 16.61 -3.27 -6.58
N VAL A 93 17.20 -4.32 -6.04
CA VAL A 93 18.64 -4.64 -6.19
C VAL A 93 18.78 -5.39 -7.52
N PRO A 94 19.83 -5.14 -8.35
CA PRO A 94 19.99 -5.83 -9.62
C PRO A 94 20.14 -7.32 -9.38
N HIS A 95 19.16 -8.12 -9.81
CA HIS A 95 19.30 -9.57 -9.88
C HIS A 95 19.43 -9.96 -11.35
N ARG A 96 20.47 -10.75 -11.64
CA ARG A 96 20.63 -11.40 -12.93
C ARG A 96 19.53 -12.44 -13.03
N THR A 97 18.62 -12.26 -13.98
CA THR A 97 17.39 -13.02 -14.19
C THR A 97 17.66 -14.52 -14.39
N GLU A 98 17.44 -15.32 -13.35
CA GLU A 98 16.83 -16.64 -13.51
C GLU A 98 15.32 -16.43 -13.39
N HIS A 99 14.54 -16.97 -14.34
CA HIS A 99 13.08 -16.82 -14.38
C HIS A 99 12.43 -17.45 -13.14
N GLU A 100 12.23 -16.69 -12.07
CA GLU A 100 11.37 -17.09 -10.95
C GLU A 100 9.92 -17.04 -11.45
N ARG A 101 9.35 -18.23 -11.67
CA ARG A 101 7.96 -18.41 -12.12
C ARG A 101 7.02 -17.96 -11.00
N LEU A 102 6.03 -17.12 -11.33
CA LEU A 102 4.90 -16.79 -10.45
C LEU A 102 4.37 -18.06 -9.77
N THR A 103 4.07 -17.98 -8.48
CA THR A 103 3.38 -19.08 -7.82
C THR A 103 2.02 -19.31 -8.48
N ARG A 104 1.51 -20.53 -8.43
CA ARG A 104 0.27 -20.90 -9.11
C ARG A 104 -0.91 -20.01 -8.72
N ARG A 105 -0.98 -19.58 -7.45
CA ARG A 105 -2.03 -18.69 -6.93
C ARG A 105 -1.90 -17.25 -7.43
N GLU A 106 -0.68 -16.70 -7.51
CA GLU A 106 -0.45 -15.37 -8.08
C GLU A 106 -0.82 -15.33 -9.56
N ARG A 107 -0.46 -16.40 -10.30
CA ARG A 107 -0.86 -16.53 -11.69
C ARG A 107 -2.38 -16.58 -11.82
N GLU A 108 -3.06 -17.39 -11.01
CA GLU A 108 -4.53 -17.50 -11.01
C GLU A 108 -5.21 -16.17 -10.63
N GLN A 109 -4.71 -15.45 -9.62
CA GLN A 109 -5.28 -14.17 -9.18
C GLN A 109 -5.04 -13.04 -10.19
N ALA A 110 -3.84 -12.96 -10.77
CA ALA A 110 -3.54 -11.99 -11.82
C ALA A 110 -4.42 -12.21 -13.06
N ILE A 111 -4.55 -13.48 -13.50
CA ILE A 111 -5.42 -13.86 -14.62
C ILE A 111 -6.87 -13.51 -14.32
N GLU A 112 -7.35 -13.75 -13.09
CA GLU A 112 -8.72 -13.44 -12.71
C GLU A 112 -8.97 -11.92 -12.68
N ASP A 113 -8.02 -11.12 -12.19
CA ASP A 113 -8.11 -9.66 -12.20
C ASP A 113 -8.13 -9.09 -13.63
N GLU A 114 -7.23 -9.59 -14.50
CA GLU A 114 -7.17 -9.26 -15.92
C GLU A 114 -8.44 -9.67 -16.65
N ARG A 115 -8.90 -10.91 -16.45
CA ARG A 115 -10.15 -11.45 -17.02
C ARG A 115 -11.33 -10.58 -16.62
N ASN A 116 -11.45 -10.25 -15.34
CA ASN A 116 -12.52 -9.40 -14.85
C ASN A 116 -12.46 -8.01 -15.50
N LEU A 117 -11.27 -7.45 -15.73
CA LEU A 117 -11.12 -6.13 -16.38
C LEU A 117 -11.45 -6.18 -17.86
N LEU A 118 -11.07 -7.26 -18.55
CA LEU A 118 -11.41 -7.50 -19.95
C LEU A 118 -12.92 -7.73 -20.13
N SER A 119 -13.55 -8.46 -19.20
CA SER A 119 -15.00 -8.66 -19.21
C SER A 119 -15.76 -7.35 -18.98
N ASP A 120 -15.28 -6.51 -18.07
CA ASP A 120 -15.90 -5.21 -17.77
C ASP A 120 -15.83 -4.25 -18.97
N ASN A 121 -14.77 -4.34 -19.78
CA ASN A 121 -14.60 -3.53 -21.00
C ASN A 121 -15.19 -4.18 -22.26
N ASN A 122 -15.95 -5.27 -22.11
CA ASN A 122 -16.54 -6.05 -23.22
C ASN A 122 -15.52 -6.49 -24.29
N VAL A 123 -14.26 -6.66 -23.90
CA VAL A 123 -13.19 -7.16 -24.79
C VAL A 123 -13.31 -8.67 -24.97
N MET A 124 -13.89 -9.38 -23.99
CA MET A 124 -14.26 -10.78 -24.11
C MET A 124 -15.61 -10.92 -24.83
N GLY A 125 -15.63 -11.61 -25.98
CA GLY A 125 -16.85 -11.83 -26.77
C GLY A 125 -17.94 -12.60 -26.01
N THR A 126 -19.21 -12.31 -26.32
CA THR A 126 -20.40 -12.96 -25.73
C THR A 126 -20.46 -14.48 -25.93
N THR A 127 -19.70 -15.02 -26.88
CA THR A 127 -19.58 -16.45 -27.18
C THR A 127 -18.85 -17.23 -26.07
N ASP A 128 -17.86 -16.63 -25.40
CA ASP A 128 -17.15 -17.26 -24.27
C ASP A 128 -18.05 -17.36 -23.02
N ARG A 129 -18.90 -16.34 -22.77
CA ARG A 129 -19.92 -16.35 -21.69
C ARG A 129 -20.93 -17.50 -21.81
N THR A 130 -21.15 -18.02 -23.02
CA THR A 130 -22.15 -19.05 -23.30
C THR A 130 -21.58 -20.47 -23.20
N LYS A 131 -20.28 -20.65 -23.46
CA LYS A 131 -19.55 -21.91 -23.19
C LYS A 131 -19.44 -22.17 -21.68
N GLU A 132 -19.16 -21.13 -20.89
CA GLU A 132 -18.98 -21.25 -19.43
C GLU A 132 -20.28 -21.46 -18.66
N ARG A 133 -21.38 -20.81 -19.08
CA ARG A 133 -22.69 -21.04 -18.44
C ARG A 133 -23.25 -22.45 -18.70
N ARG A 134 -22.70 -23.17 -19.69
CA ARG A 134 -22.97 -24.60 -19.92
C ARG A 134 -22.05 -25.53 -19.13
N ALA A 135 -20.88 -25.07 -18.67
CA ALA A 135 -19.98 -25.85 -17.81
C ALA A 135 -20.48 -25.97 -16.36
N GLY A 136 -21.41 -25.10 -15.94
CA GLY A 136 -21.92 -25.05 -14.56
C GLY A 136 -23.29 -25.69 -14.30
N THR A 137 -23.95 -26.35 -15.27
CA THR A 137 -25.30 -26.94 -15.03
C THR A 137 -25.50 -28.33 -15.64
N SER A 138 -25.82 -29.25 -14.72
CA SER A 138 -26.29 -30.65 -14.82
C SER A 138 -25.25 -31.75 -15.11
N PRO A 139 -24.94 -32.62 -14.13
CA PRO A 139 -24.23 -33.87 -14.41
C PRO A 139 -25.17 -34.76 -15.22
N THR A 140 -24.71 -35.25 -16.37
CA THR A 140 -25.41 -36.25 -17.17
C THR A 140 -24.66 -37.57 -17.03
N GLU A 141 -25.32 -38.72 -17.17
CA GLU A 141 -24.80 -40.08 -16.91
C GLU A 141 -23.56 -40.50 -17.76
N THR A 142 -23.03 -39.61 -18.61
CA THR A 142 -21.78 -39.79 -19.36
C THR A 142 -20.58 -39.05 -18.77
N THR A 143 -20.68 -38.48 -17.56
CA THR A 143 -19.52 -37.88 -16.88
C THR A 143 -18.53 -38.97 -16.50
N SER A 144 -17.39 -39.00 -17.19
CA SER A 144 -16.23 -39.84 -16.86
C SER A 144 -15.87 -39.68 -15.38
N LEU A 145 -15.88 -40.79 -14.63
CA LEU A 145 -15.50 -40.86 -13.22
C LEU A 145 -13.99 -40.67 -12.99
N LEU A 146 -13.23 -40.55 -14.07
CA LEU A 146 -11.82 -40.16 -14.09
C LEU A 146 -11.72 -38.87 -14.91
N GLU A 147 -11.75 -37.73 -14.21
CA GLU A 147 -11.42 -36.45 -14.81
C GLU A 147 -9.94 -36.49 -15.23
N ASP A 148 -9.70 -36.34 -16.53
CA ASP A 148 -8.36 -36.38 -17.10
C ASP A 148 -7.59 -35.13 -16.65
N ARG A 149 -6.84 -35.25 -15.54
CA ARG A 149 -6.06 -34.17 -14.93
C ARG A 149 -5.06 -33.51 -15.88
N ARG A 150 -4.70 -34.17 -16.99
CA ARG A 150 -3.84 -33.60 -18.04
C ARG A 150 -4.63 -32.64 -18.96
N GLY A 151 -5.83 -33.03 -19.39
CA GLY A 151 -6.68 -32.19 -20.23
C GLY A 151 -7.13 -30.87 -19.56
N SER A 152 -7.38 -30.89 -18.25
CA SER A 152 -7.71 -29.68 -17.47
C SER A 152 -6.50 -28.74 -17.28
N ALA A 153 -5.29 -29.29 -17.14
CA ALA A 153 -4.08 -28.48 -16.99
C ALA A 153 -3.68 -27.80 -18.31
N ASP A 154 -3.79 -28.54 -19.43
CA ASP A 154 -3.50 -28.01 -20.77
C ASP A 154 -4.57 -27.02 -21.24
N SER A 155 -5.85 -27.24 -20.89
CA SER A 155 -6.92 -26.26 -21.15
C SER A 155 -6.73 -24.97 -20.35
N ASN A 156 -6.38 -25.07 -19.06
CA ASN A 156 -6.17 -23.91 -18.19
C ASN A 156 -4.92 -23.10 -18.60
N ALA A 157 -3.86 -23.77 -19.07
CA ALA A 157 -2.66 -23.12 -19.60
C ALA A 157 -2.94 -22.40 -20.94
N ALA A 158 -3.67 -23.04 -21.85
CA ALA A 158 -4.09 -22.40 -23.10
C ALA A 158 -5.06 -21.23 -22.86
N GLU A 159 -5.95 -21.35 -21.86
CA GLU A 159 -6.85 -20.27 -21.45
C GLU A 159 -6.07 -19.09 -20.85
N SER A 160 -5.12 -19.35 -19.93
CA SER A 160 -4.28 -18.30 -19.35
C SER A 160 -3.48 -17.53 -20.39
N ASP A 161 -2.88 -18.24 -21.35
CA ASP A 161 -2.06 -17.62 -22.39
C ASP A 161 -2.92 -16.81 -23.37
N SER A 162 -4.19 -17.24 -23.58
CA SER A 162 -5.16 -16.49 -24.37
C SER A 162 -5.63 -15.21 -23.68
N ILE A 163 -5.78 -15.23 -22.35
CA ILE A 163 -6.15 -14.07 -21.53
C ILE A 163 -4.99 -13.07 -21.51
N ASP A 164 -3.77 -13.55 -21.26
CA ASP A 164 -2.54 -12.73 -21.29
C ASP A 164 -2.41 -11.98 -22.64
N ARG A 165 -2.62 -12.67 -23.76
CA ARG A 165 -2.55 -12.03 -25.09
C ARG A 165 -3.65 -10.99 -25.31
N LYS A 166 -4.90 -11.30 -24.95
CA LYS A 166 -6.03 -10.36 -25.06
C LYS A 166 -5.84 -9.15 -24.14
N TRP A 167 -5.22 -9.35 -22.98
CA TRP A 167 -4.84 -8.29 -22.06
C TRP A 167 -3.82 -7.35 -22.70
N GLU A 168 -2.72 -7.86 -23.22
CA GLU A 168 -1.70 -7.05 -23.90
C GLU A 168 -2.28 -6.26 -25.09
N GLU A 169 -3.10 -6.93 -25.92
CA GLU A 169 -3.81 -6.27 -27.02
C GLU A 169 -4.72 -5.14 -26.52
N ALA A 170 -5.45 -5.36 -25.42
CA ALA A 170 -6.35 -4.36 -24.84
C ALA A 170 -5.61 -3.20 -24.15
N VAL A 171 -4.47 -3.45 -23.49
CA VAL A 171 -3.59 -2.42 -22.93
C VAL A 171 -3.03 -1.56 -24.05
N MET A 172 -2.48 -2.19 -25.09
CA MET A 172 -1.87 -1.50 -26.24
C MET A 172 -2.89 -0.71 -27.06
N ALA A 173 -4.11 -1.23 -27.19
CA ALA A 173 -5.22 -0.53 -27.83
C ALA A 173 -5.84 0.56 -26.93
N GLY A 174 -5.42 0.68 -25.67
CA GLY A 174 -5.96 1.65 -24.71
C GLY A 174 -7.42 1.39 -24.32
N LEU A 175 -7.90 0.14 -24.46
CA LEU A 175 -9.30 -0.25 -24.27
C LEU A 175 -9.66 -0.51 -22.80
N ILE A 176 -8.67 -0.56 -21.90
CA ILE A 176 -8.90 -0.88 -20.48
C ILE A 176 -9.26 0.37 -19.70
N HIS A 177 -10.55 0.49 -19.39
CA HIS A 177 -11.09 1.48 -18.47
C HIS A 177 -11.66 0.80 -17.22
N THR A 178 -11.51 1.44 -16.07
CA THR A 178 -12.12 0.98 -14.82
C THR A 178 -13.37 1.80 -14.51
N THR A 179 -14.36 1.14 -13.90
CA THR A 179 -15.61 1.79 -13.50
C THR A 179 -15.52 2.30 -12.06
N TRP A 180 -16.27 3.36 -11.76
CA TRP A 180 -16.38 3.91 -10.39
C TRP A 180 -16.85 2.86 -9.38
N LYS A 181 -17.80 2.00 -9.78
CA LYS A 181 -18.33 0.93 -8.93
C LYS A 181 -17.25 -0.07 -8.54
N ARG A 182 -16.44 -0.52 -9.50
CA ARG A 182 -15.37 -1.48 -9.26
C ARG A 182 -14.28 -0.91 -8.36
N GLU A 183 -13.78 0.29 -8.68
CA GLU A 183 -12.75 0.92 -7.86
C GLU A 183 -13.25 1.19 -6.43
N SER A 184 -14.52 1.58 -6.26
CA SER A 184 -15.12 1.76 -4.92
C SER A 184 -15.19 0.45 -4.14
N GLN A 185 -15.54 -0.66 -4.81
CA GLN A 185 -15.61 -1.98 -4.19
C GLN A 185 -14.21 -2.48 -3.78
N VAL A 186 -13.21 -2.31 -4.64
CA VAL A 186 -11.83 -2.72 -4.37
C VAL A 186 -11.24 -1.91 -3.21
N ILE A 187 -11.34 -0.57 -3.28
CA ILE A 187 -10.83 0.31 -2.22
C ILE A 187 -11.58 0.04 -0.90
N GLY A 188 -12.91 -0.10 -0.94
CA GLY A 188 -13.70 -0.39 0.26
C GLY A 188 -13.36 -1.73 0.90
N LYS A 189 -13.21 -2.80 0.09
CA LYS A 189 -12.85 -4.14 0.56
C LYS A 189 -11.46 -4.16 1.21
N ASN A 190 -10.51 -3.41 0.66
CA ASN A 190 -9.14 -3.34 1.17
C ASN A 190 -9.02 -2.40 2.37
N ALA A 191 -9.76 -1.29 2.39
CA ALA A 191 -9.75 -0.33 3.49
C ALA A 191 -10.44 -0.87 4.75
N ALA A 192 -11.53 -1.65 4.63
CA ALA A 192 -12.28 -2.16 5.78
C ALA A 192 -11.44 -2.92 6.83
N PRO A 193 -10.61 -3.94 6.47
CA PRO A 193 -9.77 -4.64 7.45
C PRO A 193 -8.70 -3.72 8.03
N LEU A 194 -8.20 -2.74 7.26
CA LEU A 194 -7.26 -1.74 7.77
C LEU A 194 -7.92 -0.81 8.79
N VAL A 195 -9.11 -0.28 8.51
CA VAL A 195 -9.88 0.54 9.47
C VAL A 195 -10.04 -0.21 10.79
N LEU A 196 -10.45 -1.48 10.73
CA LEU A 196 -10.58 -2.28 11.94
C LEU A 196 -9.23 -2.50 12.65
N THR A 197 -8.16 -2.76 11.89
CA THR A 197 -6.79 -2.89 12.43
C THR A 197 -6.39 -1.62 13.18
N PHE A 198 -6.53 -0.45 12.55
CA PHE A 198 -6.14 0.83 13.13
C PHE A 198 -7.00 1.24 14.33
N ILE A 199 -8.31 0.99 14.27
CA ILE A 199 -9.20 1.18 15.43
C ILE A 199 -8.80 0.28 16.59
N LEU A 200 -8.53 -1.00 16.34
CA LEU A 200 -8.07 -1.94 17.38
C LEU A 200 -6.72 -1.52 17.95
N GLN A 201 -5.77 -1.12 17.10
CA GLN A 201 -4.45 -0.63 17.52
C GLN A 201 -4.58 0.60 18.42
N TYR A 202 -5.40 1.57 18.00
CA TYR A 202 -5.61 2.81 18.76
C TYR A 202 -6.47 2.61 20.01
N SER A 203 -7.33 1.58 20.05
CA SER A 203 -8.19 1.28 21.20
C SER A 203 -7.40 1.03 22.49
N LEU A 204 -6.17 0.52 22.39
CA LEU A 204 -5.27 0.31 23.52
C LEU A 204 -4.91 1.64 24.21
N THR A 205 -4.60 2.66 23.41
CA THR A 205 -4.33 4.01 23.88
C THR A 205 -5.59 4.68 24.43
N VAL A 206 -6.71 4.53 23.73
CA VAL A 206 -8.00 5.13 24.12
C VAL A 206 -8.51 4.57 25.45
N ALA A 207 -8.42 3.25 25.67
CA ALA A 207 -8.85 2.63 26.92
C ALA A 207 -8.10 3.20 28.13
N SER A 208 -6.79 3.48 27.97
CA SER A 208 -5.97 4.11 29.00
C SER A 208 -6.46 5.54 29.31
N ILE A 209 -6.72 6.34 28.27
CA ILE A 209 -7.22 7.72 28.40
C ILE A 209 -8.61 7.76 29.05
N PHE A 210 -9.52 6.88 28.66
CA PHE A 210 -10.86 6.78 29.25
C PHE A 210 -10.80 6.42 30.74
N THR A 211 -9.96 5.44 31.10
CA THR A 211 -9.81 5.01 32.50
C THR A 211 -9.25 6.14 33.36
N LEU A 212 -8.27 6.86 32.85
CA LEU A 212 -7.55 7.91 33.59
C LEU A 212 -8.31 9.23 33.61
N GLY A 213 -9.12 9.52 32.58
CA GLY A 213 -9.97 10.70 32.50
C GLY A 213 -11.12 10.75 33.52
N HIS A 214 -11.52 9.59 34.04
CA HIS A 214 -12.49 9.47 35.13
C HIS A 214 -11.87 9.58 36.54
N LEU A 215 -10.54 9.48 36.66
CA LEU A 215 -9.85 9.67 37.94
C LEU A 215 -9.70 11.15 38.29
N GLY A 216 -9.43 11.99 37.29
CA GLY A 216 -9.32 13.44 37.48
C GLY A 216 -8.56 14.15 36.35
N LYS A 217 -8.68 15.48 36.31
CA LYS A 217 -8.03 16.31 35.28
C LYS A 217 -6.50 16.34 35.37
N LYS A 218 -5.92 16.15 36.56
CA LYS A 218 -4.46 16.12 36.74
C LYS A 218 -3.86 14.85 36.16
N GLU A 219 -4.52 13.72 36.42
CA GLU A 219 -4.18 12.40 35.95
C GLU A 219 -4.31 12.35 34.42
N LEU A 220 -5.40 12.91 33.88
CA LEU A 220 -5.61 13.02 32.43
C LEU A 220 -4.52 13.83 31.73
N GLY A 221 -4.15 15.00 32.27
CA GLY A 221 -3.06 15.81 31.72
C GLY A 221 -1.68 15.16 31.85
N ALA A 222 -1.42 14.44 32.96
CA ALA A 222 -0.16 13.74 33.18
C ALA A 222 0.03 12.60 32.17
N VAL A 223 -1.02 11.87 31.82
CA VAL A 223 -0.98 10.77 30.84
C VAL A 223 -0.63 11.26 29.46
N SER A 224 -1.16 12.41 29.05
CA SER A 224 -0.83 13.01 27.76
C SER A 224 0.64 13.42 27.68
N LEU A 225 1.17 14.06 28.74
CA LEU A 225 2.60 14.40 28.80
C LEU A 225 3.50 13.15 28.86
N ALA A 226 3.09 12.11 29.58
CA ALA A 226 3.81 10.84 29.63
C ALA A 226 3.79 10.10 28.29
N SER A 227 2.65 10.07 27.61
CA SER A 227 2.50 9.46 26.28
C SER A 227 3.31 10.23 25.24
N MET A 228 3.25 11.56 25.26
CA MET A 228 4.08 12.42 24.44
C MET A 228 5.57 12.14 24.68
N SER A 229 5.99 12.07 25.93
CA SER A 229 7.38 11.75 26.29
C SER A 229 7.78 10.35 25.79
N ALA A 230 6.88 9.37 25.87
CA ALA A 230 7.10 8.02 25.38
C ALA A 230 7.22 7.92 23.86
N ASN A 231 6.37 8.65 23.14
CA ASN A 231 6.43 8.74 21.69
C ASN A 231 7.74 9.39 21.23
N ILE A 232 8.19 10.45 21.91
CA ILE A 232 9.43 11.17 21.57
C ILE A 232 10.68 10.35 21.91
N THR A 233 10.69 9.67 23.05
CA THR A 233 11.90 8.96 23.53
C THR A 233 12.07 7.56 22.94
N GLY A 234 11.07 7.04 22.21
CA GLY A 234 11.20 5.81 21.42
C GLY A 234 11.60 4.60 22.28
N TYR A 235 10.91 4.38 23.40
CA TYR A 235 11.18 3.31 24.38
C TYR A 235 11.26 1.88 23.80
N ALA A 236 11.52 0.88 24.64
CA ALA A 236 11.78 -0.53 24.31
C ALA A 236 10.74 -1.24 23.39
N GLY A 237 9.53 -0.72 23.21
CA GLY A 237 8.54 -1.23 22.25
C GLY A 237 8.74 -0.74 20.81
N ALA A 238 9.45 0.38 20.61
CA ALA A 238 9.60 1.03 19.30
C ALA A 238 10.24 0.13 18.22
N PRO A 239 11.26 -0.70 18.50
CA PRO A 239 11.81 -1.60 17.48
C PRO A 239 10.79 -2.65 17.01
N GLY A 240 10.02 -3.22 17.94
CA GLY A 240 8.97 -4.19 17.64
C GLY A 240 7.84 -3.57 16.82
N TYR A 241 7.37 -2.40 17.24
CA TYR A 241 6.38 -1.61 16.52
C TYR A 241 6.86 -1.24 15.11
N ALA A 242 8.08 -0.73 14.97
CA ALA A 242 8.66 -0.38 13.68
C ALA A 242 8.78 -1.62 12.76
N CYS A 243 9.16 -2.77 13.30
CA CYS A 243 9.21 -4.02 12.56
C CYS A 243 7.80 -4.45 12.10
N PHE A 244 6.80 -4.34 12.98
CA PHE A 244 5.41 -4.66 12.64
C PHE A 244 4.86 -3.73 11.56
N GLU A 245 5.03 -2.41 11.69
CA GLU A 245 4.63 -1.45 10.66
C GLU A 245 5.33 -1.73 9.32
N SER A 246 6.62 -2.04 9.33
CA SER A 246 7.37 -2.41 8.12
C SER A 246 6.80 -3.69 7.48
N GLY A 247 6.54 -4.72 8.30
CA GLY A 247 5.91 -5.96 7.87
C GLY A 247 4.48 -5.76 7.34
N LYS A 248 3.70 -4.84 7.96
CA LYS A 248 2.37 -4.46 7.46
C LYS A 248 2.47 -3.90 6.05
N ARG A 249 3.46 -3.04 5.78
CA ARG A 249 3.69 -2.50 4.42
C ARG A 249 4.07 -3.59 3.43
N TYR A 250 4.83 -4.59 3.86
CA TYR A 250 5.20 -5.74 3.03
C TYR A 250 4.00 -6.61 2.61
N VAL A 251 3.05 -6.88 3.51
CA VAL A 251 1.84 -7.66 3.17
C VAL A 251 0.78 -6.80 2.46
N GLN A 252 0.65 -5.52 2.81
CA GLN A 252 -0.28 -4.58 2.16
C GLN A 252 0.10 -4.30 0.71
N ALA A 253 1.40 -4.25 0.45
CA ALA A 253 1.96 -4.30 -0.88
C ALA A 253 1.26 -5.42 -1.66
N GLN A 254 1.42 -6.67 -1.22
CA GLN A 254 0.92 -7.87 -1.91
C GLN A 254 -0.62 -7.97 -2.00
N GLY A 255 -1.36 -6.97 -1.51
CA GLY A 255 -2.82 -6.98 -1.46
C GLY A 255 -3.40 -7.72 -0.25
N LEU A 256 -2.56 -8.19 0.67
CA LEU A 256 -2.95 -8.91 1.88
C LEU A 256 -3.27 -7.92 3.02
N PHE A 257 -4.34 -7.16 2.86
CA PHE A 257 -4.77 -6.15 3.83
C PHE A 257 -5.33 -6.70 5.15
N SER A 258 -5.67 -8.00 5.20
CA SER A 258 -6.25 -8.65 6.40
C SER A 258 -5.22 -9.30 7.32
N ALA A 259 -3.97 -9.49 6.87
CA ALA A 259 -2.94 -10.17 7.66
C ALA A 259 -2.69 -9.49 9.01
N SER A 260 -2.58 -8.15 9.01
CA SER A 260 -2.39 -7.37 10.23
C SER A 260 -3.59 -7.44 11.17
N LEU A 261 -4.81 -7.55 10.62
CA LEU A 261 -6.02 -7.68 11.41
C LEU A 261 -6.03 -9.00 12.20
N TYR A 262 -5.68 -10.11 11.55
CA TYR A 262 -5.62 -11.41 12.22
C TYR A 262 -4.60 -11.42 13.37
N VAL A 263 -3.44 -10.80 13.16
CA VAL A 263 -2.43 -10.63 14.22
C VAL A 263 -3.01 -9.82 15.38
N LEU A 264 -3.69 -8.70 15.09
CA LEU A 264 -4.27 -7.85 16.14
C LEU A 264 -5.43 -8.51 16.89
N LEU A 265 -6.21 -9.38 16.24
CA LEU A 265 -7.26 -10.16 16.90
C LEU A 265 -6.71 -11.10 17.97
N ILE A 266 -5.42 -11.46 17.90
CA ILE A 266 -4.73 -12.26 18.91
C ILE A 266 -4.00 -11.35 19.91
N CYS A 267 -3.24 -10.37 19.42
CA CYS A 267 -2.43 -9.50 20.27
C CYS A 267 -3.25 -8.57 21.17
N ALA A 268 -4.39 -8.05 20.72
CA ALA A 268 -5.19 -7.12 21.52
C ALA A 268 -5.82 -7.79 22.76
N PRO A 269 -6.49 -8.96 22.67
CA PRO A 269 -6.94 -9.70 23.85
C PRO A 269 -5.79 -10.12 24.77
N LEU A 270 -4.66 -10.53 24.18
CA LEU A 270 -3.47 -10.89 24.94
C LEU A 270 -2.93 -9.70 25.74
N ASN A 271 -2.89 -8.50 25.15
CA ASN A 271 -2.51 -7.28 25.84
C ASN A 271 -3.48 -6.94 26.98
N ALA A 272 -4.80 -7.06 26.75
CA ALA A 272 -5.81 -6.83 27.79
C ALA A 272 -5.64 -7.80 28.97
N PHE A 273 -5.38 -9.08 28.67
CA PHE A 273 -5.07 -10.09 29.68
C PHE A 273 -3.79 -9.77 30.46
N MET A 274 -2.71 -9.38 29.77
CA MET A 274 -1.45 -8.99 30.41
C MET A 274 -1.60 -7.73 31.28
N ASN A 275 -2.36 -6.74 30.82
CA ASN A 275 -2.69 -5.57 31.64
C ASN A 275 -3.41 -6.01 32.91
N TRP A 276 -4.40 -6.90 32.80
CA TRP A 276 -5.11 -7.39 33.97
C TRP A 276 -4.20 -8.15 34.95
N LEU A 277 -3.31 -8.98 34.40
CA LEU A 277 -2.37 -9.78 35.15
C LEU A 277 -1.33 -8.92 35.87
N PHE A 278 -0.65 -8.01 35.18
CA PHE A 278 0.44 -7.23 35.75
C PHE A 278 -0.05 -6.14 36.69
N VAL A 279 -1.13 -5.44 36.33
CA VAL A 279 -1.64 -4.33 37.13
C VAL A 279 -2.32 -4.83 38.40
N TRP A 280 -3.29 -5.74 38.29
CA TRP A 280 -4.10 -6.16 39.44
C TRP A 280 -3.63 -7.46 40.08
N LYS A 281 -3.27 -8.48 39.30
CA LYS A 281 -2.94 -9.79 39.88
C LYS A 281 -1.54 -9.84 40.50
N PHE A 282 -0.55 -9.25 39.84
CA PHE A 282 0.81 -9.12 40.37
C PHE A 282 1.02 -7.86 41.22
N ALA A 283 0.02 -6.97 41.25
CA ALA A 283 0.05 -5.72 42.01
C ALA A 283 1.26 -4.82 41.68
N TRP A 284 1.72 -4.83 40.42
CA TRP A 284 2.78 -3.93 39.94
C TRP A 284 2.28 -2.49 39.74
N GLY A 285 0.98 -2.26 39.90
CA GLY A 285 0.36 -0.94 39.76
C GLY A 285 0.52 -0.39 38.35
N PHE A 286 0.74 0.92 38.24
CA PHE A 286 0.78 1.62 36.95
C PHE A 286 1.92 1.13 36.03
N VAL A 287 3.01 0.58 36.58
CA VAL A 287 4.17 0.10 35.82
C VAL A 287 3.85 -1.18 35.04
N GLY A 288 2.85 -1.96 35.47
CA GLY A 288 2.41 -3.16 34.76
C GLY A 288 1.84 -2.88 33.37
N ALA A 289 1.15 -1.75 33.19
CA ALA A 289 0.55 -1.38 31.91
C ALA A 289 1.56 -1.13 30.77
N PRO A 290 2.60 -0.28 30.93
CA PRO A 290 3.61 -0.07 29.88
C PRO A 290 4.43 -1.33 29.61
N ILE A 291 4.64 -2.21 30.60
CA ILE A 291 5.30 -3.51 30.38
C ILE A 291 4.45 -4.42 29.48
N ALA A 292 3.14 -4.52 29.73
CA ALA A 292 2.22 -5.30 28.90
C ALA A 292 2.21 -4.79 27.44
N VAL A 293 2.18 -3.47 27.25
CA VAL A 293 2.25 -2.84 25.93
C VAL A 293 3.58 -3.15 25.24
N ALA A 294 4.71 -2.97 25.94
CA ALA A 294 6.03 -3.24 25.37
C ALA A 294 6.21 -4.71 24.95
N ILE A 295 5.69 -5.66 25.73
CA ILE A 295 5.70 -7.08 25.35
C ILE A 295 4.83 -7.31 24.12
N THR A 296 3.62 -6.76 24.10
CA THR A 296 2.69 -6.91 22.96
C THR A 296 3.29 -6.32 21.67
N ASP A 297 3.92 -5.14 21.75
CA ASP A 297 4.58 -4.49 20.61
C ASP A 297 5.71 -5.33 20.01
N ASN A 298 6.42 -6.10 20.84
CA ASN A 298 7.46 -7.01 20.38
C ASN A 298 6.90 -8.35 19.88
N LEU A 299 5.69 -8.76 20.30
CA LEU A 299 5.02 -9.96 19.81
C LEU A 299 4.32 -9.75 18.45
N MET A 300 3.78 -8.56 18.19
CA MET A 300 3.15 -8.22 16.92
C MET A 300 4.00 -8.56 15.67
N PRO A 301 5.28 -8.12 15.55
CA PRO A 301 6.09 -8.46 14.39
C PRO A 301 6.39 -9.96 14.29
N LEU A 302 6.53 -10.65 15.43
CA LEU A 302 6.74 -12.10 15.46
C LEU A 302 5.53 -12.84 14.87
N PHE A 303 4.32 -12.51 15.31
CA PHE A 303 3.10 -13.13 14.78
C PHE A 303 2.84 -12.79 13.31
N LEU A 304 3.18 -11.57 12.89
CA LEU A 304 3.09 -11.21 11.48
C LEU A 304 4.10 -12.00 10.63
N PHE A 305 5.32 -12.20 11.13
CA PHE A 305 6.31 -13.05 10.48
C PHE A 305 5.84 -14.51 10.38
N LEU A 306 5.24 -15.05 11.44
CA LEU A 306 4.65 -16.40 11.41
C LEU A 306 3.49 -16.49 10.39
N TYR A 307 2.65 -15.45 10.29
CA TYR A 307 1.60 -15.40 9.27
C TYR A 307 2.20 -15.48 7.86
N VAL A 308 3.22 -14.67 7.59
CA VAL A 308 3.92 -14.65 6.28
C VAL A 308 4.54 -16.01 5.97
N CYS A 309 5.16 -16.68 6.94
CA CYS A 309 5.82 -17.97 6.71
C CYS A 309 4.86 -19.16 6.56
N PHE A 310 3.73 -19.18 7.28
CA PHE A 310 2.88 -20.37 7.41
C PHE A 310 1.50 -20.24 6.76
N ILE A 311 1.05 -19.03 6.44
CA ILE A 311 -0.32 -18.79 5.95
C ILE A 311 -0.27 -18.21 4.53
N ASP A 312 0.23 -16.98 4.37
CA ASP A 312 0.14 -16.25 3.10
C ASP A 312 1.11 -15.04 3.08
N GLY A 313 1.77 -14.78 1.95
CA GLY A 313 2.71 -13.66 1.76
C GLY A 313 4.19 -14.04 1.72
N SER A 314 4.52 -15.34 1.70
CA SER A 314 5.90 -15.85 1.55
C SER A 314 6.46 -15.69 0.12
N GLU A 315 5.60 -15.39 -0.84
CA GLU A 315 5.88 -15.35 -2.27
C GLU A 315 6.95 -14.31 -2.62
N CYS A 316 6.92 -13.15 -1.95
CA CYS A 316 7.91 -12.09 -2.13
C CYS A 316 9.12 -12.22 -1.19
N TRP A 317 9.29 -13.35 -0.48
CA TRP A 317 10.31 -13.51 0.56
C TRP A 317 11.51 -14.34 0.08
N ASN A 318 12.60 -13.64 -0.27
CA ASN A 318 13.83 -14.27 -0.77
C ASN A 318 14.79 -14.73 0.35
N GLY A 319 14.28 -14.96 1.56
CA GLY A 319 15.07 -15.32 2.73
C GLY A 319 15.88 -14.16 3.36
N LEU A 320 16.55 -14.45 4.46
CA LEU A 320 17.43 -13.48 5.13
C LEU A 320 18.75 -13.37 4.38
N THR A 321 18.92 -12.26 3.66
CA THR A 321 20.15 -11.99 2.90
C THR A 321 20.80 -10.68 3.32
N LEU A 322 22.11 -10.67 3.59
CA LEU A 322 22.90 -9.46 3.91
C LEU A 322 22.87 -8.39 2.79
N LYS A 323 22.41 -8.75 1.59
CA LYS A 323 22.14 -7.82 0.49
C LYS A 323 21.08 -6.78 0.86
N ALA A 324 20.15 -7.11 1.76
CA ALA A 324 19.16 -6.16 2.28
C ALA A 324 19.81 -4.96 3.02
N LEU A 325 21.07 -5.08 3.46
CA LEU A 325 21.81 -3.99 4.10
C LEU A 325 22.57 -3.09 3.10
N ARG A 326 22.43 -3.33 1.78
CA ARG A 326 23.11 -2.56 0.73
C ARG A 326 22.13 -1.67 -0.04
N ASN A 327 22.62 -0.60 -0.66
CA ASN A 327 21.85 0.31 -1.53
C ASN A 327 20.64 1.00 -0.87
N TRP A 328 20.78 1.45 0.39
CA TRP A 328 19.72 2.18 1.10
C TRP A 328 19.48 3.60 0.57
N GLY A 329 20.41 4.16 -0.22
CA GLY A 329 20.36 5.55 -0.70
C GLY A 329 19.04 5.92 -1.41
N PRO A 330 18.61 5.18 -2.46
CA PRO A 330 17.34 5.46 -3.13
C PRO A 330 16.14 5.30 -2.18
N MET A 331 16.13 4.28 -1.32
CA MET A 331 15.03 4.07 -0.38
C MET A 331 14.92 5.22 0.63
N ILE A 332 16.03 5.66 1.22
CA ILE A 332 16.06 6.79 2.14
C ILE A 332 15.62 8.08 1.44
N ARG A 333 16.07 8.31 0.20
CA ARG A 333 15.68 9.49 -0.58
C ARG A 333 14.17 9.54 -0.84
N LEU A 334 13.51 8.39 -0.99
CA LEU A 334 12.05 8.33 -1.15
C LEU A 334 11.28 8.30 0.17
N ALA A 335 11.84 7.66 1.21
CA ALA A 335 11.23 7.53 2.52
C ALA A 335 11.29 8.84 3.31
N LEU A 336 12.39 9.59 3.22
CA LEU A 336 12.60 10.82 3.98
C LEU A 336 11.52 11.89 3.72
N PRO A 337 11.12 12.18 2.47
CA PRO A 337 10.03 13.12 2.23
C PRO A 337 8.68 12.59 2.72
N GLY A 338 8.42 11.29 2.60
CA GLY A 338 7.21 10.66 3.15
C GLY A 338 7.16 10.69 4.69
N LEU A 339 8.31 10.50 5.34
CA LEU A 339 8.49 10.66 6.79
C LEU A 339 8.19 12.12 7.19
N ILE A 340 8.83 13.08 6.53
CA ILE A 340 8.61 14.52 6.77
C ILE A 340 7.13 14.87 6.62
N MET A 341 6.47 14.36 5.59
CA MET A 341 5.05 14.61 5.31
C MET A 341 4.15 14.17 6.46
N VAL A 342 4.42 13.01 7.09
CA VAL A 342 3.62 12.51 8.23
C VAL A 342 4.06 13.14 9.55
N GLU A 343 5.36 13.21 9.81
CA GLU A 343 5.91 13.74 11.06
C GLU A 343 5.64 15.23 11.25
N ALA A 344 5.65 16.02 10.16
CA ALA A 344 5.31 17.44 10.23
C ALA A 344 3.92 17.69 10.80
N GLU A 345 2.97 16.80 10.49
CA GLU A 345 1.62 16.84 11.02
C GLU A 345 1.56 16.39 12.48
N CYS A 346 2.09 15.20 12.78
CA CYS A 346 2.03 14.63 14.12
C CYS A 346 2.74 15.51 15.16
N LEU A 347 3.94 16.00 14.84
CA LEU A 347 4.69 16.88 15.74
C LEU A 347 3.99 18.23 15.94
N ALA A 348 3.21 18.71 14.97
CA ALA A 348 2.44 19.93 15.15
C ALA A 348 1.36 19.76 16.23
N PHE A 349 0.66 18.62 16.27
CA PHE A 349 -0.30 18.32 17.34
C PHE A 349 0.37 18.25 18.72
N GLU A 350 1.59 17.72 18.79
CA GLU A 350 2.37 17.68 20.03
C GLU A 350 2.81 19.08 20.50
N ILE A 351 3.19 19.96 19.56
CA ILE A 351 3.47 21.36 19.87
C ILE A 351 2.22 22.07 20.42
N LEU A 352 1.03 21.77 19.87
CA LEU A 352 -0.23 22.27 20.42
C LEU A 352 -0.46 21.77 21.86
N THR A 353 -0.17 20.49 22.12
CA THR A 353 -0.26 19.91 23.46
C THR A 353 0.66 20.62 24.44
N LEU A 354 1.93 20.85 24.07
CA LEU A 354 2.85 21.66 24.87
C LEU A 354 2.34 23.08 25.06
N GLY A 355 1.84 23.73 24.00
CA GLY A 355 1.24 25.06 24.09
C GLY A 355 0.09 25.12 25.09
N SER A 356 -0.81 24.13 25.07
CA SER A 356 -1.94 24.05 25.99
C SER A 356 -1.51 23.86 27.45
N SER A 357 -0.34 23.27 27.70
CA SER A 357 0.19 23.07 29.07
C SER A 357 0.49 24.40 29.78
N TYR A 358 0.81 25.47 29.03
CA TYR A 358 1.02 26.80 29.57
C TYR A 358 -0.28 27.54 29.92
N LEU A 359 -1.45 27.05 29.45
CA LEU A 359 -2.75 27.65 29.73
C LEU A 359 -3.39 27.11 31.02
N GLY A 360 -2.81 26.06 31.62
CA GLY A 360 -3.27 25.45 32.86
C GLY A 360 -3.80 24.03 32.71
N THR A 361 -4.26 23.45 33.81
CA THR A 361 -4.63 22.02 33.87
C THR A 361 -5.93 21.70 33.12
N ALA A 362 -6.93 22.59 33.14
CA ALA A 362 -8.20 22.36 32.43
C ALA A 362 -8.06 22.44 30.89
N PRO A 363 -7.41 23.47 30.30
CA PRO A 363 -7.13 23.49 28.86
C PRO A 363 -6.25 22.33 28.37
N LEU A 364 -5.27 21.89 29.18
CA LEU A 364 -4.44 20.73 28.86
C LEU A 364 -5.24 19.41 28.85
N ALA A 365 -6.14 19.24 29.83
CA ALA A 365 -7.06 18.11 29.85
C ALA A 365 -8.02 18.14 28.65
N ALA A 366 -8.59 19.31 28.32
CA ALA A 366 -9.46 19.49 27.16
C ALA A 366 -8.72 19.21 25.84
N GLN A 367 -7.47 19.67 25.70
CA GLN A 367 -6.61 19.37 24.55
C GLN A 367 -6.41 17.86 24.37
N SER A 368 -6.19 17.14 25.47
CA SER A 368 -6.00 15.69 25.45
C SER A 368 -7.25 14.97 24.90
N VAL A 369 -8.44 15.41 25.33
CA VAL A 369 -9.71 14.90 24.82
C VAL A 369 -9.88 15.21 23.34
N LEU A 370 -9.67 16.46 22.92
CA LEU A 370 -9.79 16.88 21.51
C LEU A 370 -8.82 16.15 20.58
N SER A 371 -7.56 15.98 20.99
CA SER A 371 -6.56 15.21 20.23
C SER A 371 -6.93 13.75 20.12
N THR A 372 -7.49 13.15 21.18
CA THR A 372 -7.96 11.75 21.15
C THR A 372 -9.15 11.58 20.21
N ILE A 373 -10.11 12.51 20.25
CA ILE A 373 -11.26 12.53 19.33
C ILE A 373 -10.78 12.65 17.88
N SER A 374 -9.87 13.59 17.60
CA SER A 374 -9.32 13.82 16.26
C SER A 374 -8.55 12.60 15.74
N SER A 375 -7.76 11.96 16.61
CA SER A 375 -7.04 10.74 16.26
C SER A 375 -7.96 9.55 16.00
N LEU A 376 -9.07 9.45 16.74
CA LEU A 376 -10.09 8.42 16.52
C LEU A 376 -10.80 8.59 15.17
N THR A 377 -11.19 9.82 14.83
CA THR A 377 -11.85 10.10 13.53
C THR A 377 -10.91 9.91 12.36
N PHE A 378 -9.61 10.12 12.54
CA PHE A 378 -8.57 9.89 11.54
C PHE A 378 -8.35 8.40 11.20
N GLN A 379 -8.76 7.47 12.07
CA GLN A 379 -8.63 6.02 11.80
C GLN A 379 -9.54 5.51 10.67
N ILE A 380 -10.43 6.34 10.13
CA ILE A 380 -11.29 6.01 8.99
C ILE A 380 -10.70 6.50 7.65
N PRO A 381 -10.36 7.80 7.47
CA PRO A 381 -9.81 8.29 6.20
C PRO A 381 -8.38 7.80 5.92
N PHE A 382 -7.56 7.57 6.95
CA PHE A 382 -6.17 7.18 6.77
C PHE A 382 -5.99 5.78 6.12
N PRO A 383 -6.72 4.74 6.53
CA PRO A 383 -6.73 3.45 5.83
C PRO A 383 -7.15 3.52 4.37
N VAL A 384 -8.11 4.40 4.05
CA VAL A 384 -8.56 4.61 2.67
C VAL A 384 -7.47 5.27 1.85
N SER A 385 -6.74 6.23 2.44
CA SER A 385 -5.55 6.81 1.83
C SER A 385 -4.49 5.74 1.53
N ILE A 386 -4.25 4.78 2.45
CA ILE A 386 -3.31 3.67 2.21
C ILE A 386 -3.81 2.77 1.07
N SER A 387 -5.06 2.31 1.14
CA SER A 387 -5.65 1.44 0.11
C SER A 387 -5.66 2.10 -1.27
N GLY A 388 -6.07 3.37 -1.34
CA GLY A 388 -6.09 4.16 -2.56
C GLY A 388 -4.67 4.39 -3.10
N SER A 389 -3.71 4.70 -2.23
CA SER A 389 -2.30 4.84 -2.59
C SER A 389 -1.73 3.56 -3.21
N THR A 390 -1.95 2.40 -2.59
CA THR A 390 -1.51 1.10 -3.13
C THR A 390 -2.19 0.79 -4.46
N ARG A 391 -3.51 0.99 -4.57
CA ARG A 391 -4.25 0.75 -5.82
C ARG A 391 -3.75 1.64 -6.95
N ILE A 392 -3.53 2.93 -6.68
CA ILE A 392 -3.00 3.89 -7.65
C ILE A 392 -1.57 3.52 -8.05
N ALA A 393 -0.71 3.18 -7.10
CA ALA A 393 0.67 2.76 -7.38
C ALA A 393 0.70 1.54 -8.31
N ASN A 394 -0.17 0.55 -8.05
CA ASN A 394 -0.27 -0.65 -8.89
C ASN A 394 -0.74 -0.30 -10.31
N LEU A 395 -1.73 0.58 -10.45
CA LEU A 395 -2.24 1.01 -11.76
C LEU A 395 -1.22 1.86 -12.54
N ILE A 396 -0.45 2.73 -11.86
CA ILE A 396 0.67 3.47 -12.46
C ILE A 396 1.77 2.49 -12.91
N GLY A 397 2.12 1.51 -12.08
CA GLY A 397 3.09 0.47 -12.43
C GLY A 397 2.65 -0.37 -13.64
N ALA A 398 1.35 -0.65 -13.75
CA ALA A 398 0.74 -1.31 -14.90
C ALA A 398 0.53 -0.39 -16.12
N THR A 399 1.00 0.87 -16.08
CA THR A 399 0.83 1.87 -17.14
C THR A 399 -0.62 2.26 -17.46
N LEU A 400 -1.57 1.92 -16.58
CA LEU A 400 -3.01 2.18 -16.73
C LEU A 400 -3.41 3.54 -16.13
N VAL A 401 -2.96 4.63 -16.75
CA VAL A 401 -3.17 6.01 -16.25
C VAL A 401 -4.65 6.36 -16.11
N GLY A 402 -5.50 5.95 -17.06
CA GLY A 402 -6.94 6.22 -17.01
C GLY A 402 -7.60 5.60 -15.78
N ALA A 403 -7.28 4.33 -15.52
CA ALA A 403 -7.76 3.61 -14.35
C ALA A 403 -7.25 4.23 -13.04
N ALA A 404 -5.97 4.64 -13.01
CA ALA A 404 -5.36 5.29 -11.84
C ALA A 404 -6.09 6.61 -11.49
N LYS A 405 -6.44 7.41 -12.49
CA LYS A 405 -7.23 8.65 -12.31
C LYS A 405 -8.64 8.36 -11.78
N THR A 406 -9.30 7.30 -12.24
CA THR A 406 -10.61 6.88 -11.71
C THR A 406 -10.50 6.46 -10.24
N SER A 407 -9.48 5.67 -9.89
CA SER A 407 -9.21 5.23 -8.52
C SER A 407 -8.95 6.40 -7.57
N ALA A 408 -8.20 7.42 -8.03
CA ALA A 408 -7.97 8.64 -7.27
C ALA A 408 -9.26 9.45 -7.02
N LYS A 409 -10.13 9.56 -8.03
CA LYS A 409 -11.43 10.24 -7.87
C LYS A 409 -12.34 9.52 -6.86
N VAL A 410 -12.36 8.19 -6.90
CA VAL A 410 -13.11 7.37 -5.93
C VAL A 410 -12.56 7.57 -4.51
N THR A 411 -11.24 7.55 -4.36
CA THR A 411 -10.55 7.78 -3.08
C THR A 411 -10.91 9.16 -2.50
N MET A 412 -10.88 10.21 -3.33
CA MET A 412 -11.29 11.56 -2.92
C MET A 412 -12.79 11.67 -2.58
N CYS A 413 -13.65 10.98 -3.33
CA CYS A 413 -15.08 10.94 -3.01
C CYS A 413 -15.35 10.30 -1.64
N PHE A 414 -14.66 9.20 -1.33
CA PHE A 414 -14.72 8.57 -0.01
C PHE A 414 -14.24 9.52 1.08
N ALA A 415 -13.13 10.24 0.85
CA ALA A 415 -12.60 11.23 1.78
C ALA A 415 -13.63 12.33 2.11
N VAL A 416 -14.34 12.86 1.10
CA VAL A 416 -15.40 13.85 1.30
C VAL A 416 -16.56 13.26 2.11
N ILE A 417 -17.02 12.06 1.77
CA ILE A 417 -18.14 11.40 2.48
C ILE A 417 -17.78 11.20 3.95
N VAL A 418 -16.62 10.61 4.24
CA VAL A 418 -16.17 10.38 5.62
C VAL A 418 -15.90 11.68 6.36
N GLY A 419 -15.27 12.66 5.72
CA GLY A 419 -15.02 13.98 6.29
C GLY A 419 -16.32 14.69 6.70
N VAL A 420 -17.34 14.68 5.83
CA VAL A 420 -18.67 15.24 6.13
C VAL A 420 -19.36 14.45 7.24
N LEU A 421 -19.31 13.13 7.23
CA LEU A 421 -19.87 12.30 8.30
C LEU A 421 -19.21 12.59 9.66
N ASN A 422 -17.88 12.69 9.69
CA ASN A 422 -17.14 13.07 10.90
C ASN A 422 -17.52 14.47 11.38
N MET A 423 -17.58 15.45 10.48
CA MET A 423 -18.00 16.81 10.79
C MET A 423 -19.41 16.85 11.39
N LEU A 424 -20.37 16.14 10.79
CA LEU A 424 -21.75 16.06 11.29
C LEU A 424 -21.82 15.37 12.64
N LEU A 425 -21.19 14.21 12.78
CA LEU A 425 -21.18 13.42 14.01
C LEU A 425 -20.62 14.22 15.19
N LEU A 426 -19.44 14.81 15.02
CA LEU A 426 -18.76 15.58 16.07
C LEU A 426 -19.52 16.87 16.41
N SER A 427 -20.09 17.55 15.41
CA SER A 427 -20.85 18.79 15.64
C SER A 427 -22.18 18.53 16.36
N SER A 428 -22.91 17.47 15.96
CA SER A 428 -24.20 17.11 16.54
C SER A 428 -24.08 16.55 17.95
N LEU A 429 -23.02 15.77 18.24
CA LEU A 429 -22.81 15.14 19.55
C LEU A 429 -21.86 15.94 20.45
N ARG A 430 -21.60 17.22 20.15
CA ARG A 430 -20.58 18.02 20.85
C ARG A 430 -20.75 18.12 22.36
N ASN A 431 -21.99 18.03 22.85
CA ASN A 431 -22.29 18.10 24.29
C ASN A 431 -22.24 16.73 24.99
N TYR A 432 -22.27 15.63 24.23
CA TYR A 432 -22.29 14.27 24.76
C TYR A 432 -20.90 13.64 24.71
N ILE A 433 -20.17 13.81 23.61
CA ILE A 433 -18.83 13.22 23.43
C ILE A 433 -17.88 13.51 24.60
N PRO A 434 -17.74 14.76 25.11
CA PRO A 434 -16.77 15.05 26.17
C PRO A 434 -17.05 14.30 27.48
N ARG A 435 -18.33 14.03 27.76
CA ARG A 435 -18.78 13.30 28.95
C ARG A 435 -18.37 11.83 28.95
N LEU A 436 -18.02 11.27 27.79
CA LEU A 436 -17.44 9.93 27.72
C LEU A 436 -16.00 9.89 28.23
N PHE A 437 -15.29 11.02 28.21
CA PHE A 437 -13.87 11.07 28.56
C PHE A 437 -13.63 11.50 30.01
N THR A 438 -14.47 12.40 30.53
CA THR A 438 -14.28 12.94 31.87
C THR A 438 -15.60 13.36 32.52
N SER A 439 -15.59 13.41 33.85
CA SER A 439 -16.70 13.91 34.67
C SER A 439 -16.45 15.35 35.17
N ASP A 440 -15.33 15.98 34.79
CA ASP A 440 -15.03 17.38 35.15
C ASP A 440 -15.80 18.34 34.23
N GLU A 441 -16.74 19.10 34.81
CA GLU A 441 -17.63 20.00 34.07
C GLU A 441 -16.87 21.14 33.36
N GLU A 442 -15.77 21.63 33.94
CA GLU A 442 -14.92 22.68 33.34
C GLU A 442 -14.29 22.17 32.04
N VAL A 443 -13.80 20.93 32.04
CA VAL A 443 -13.21 20.28 30.86
C VAL A 443 -14.29 19.97 29.82
N ILE A 444 -15.44 19.47 30.24
CA ILE A 444 -16.58 19.18 29.35
C ILE A 444 -17.00 20.45 28.60
N GLU A 445 -17.13 21.58 29.30
CA GLU A 445 -17.53 22.84 28.70
C GLU A 445 -16.49 23.35 27.70
N LEU A 446 -15.19 23.33 28.06
CA LEU A 446 -14.11 23.73 27.16
C LEU A 446 -14.07 22.89 25.88
N VAL A 447 -14.19 21.56 26.00
CA VAL A 447 -14.21 20.68 24.83
C VAL A 447 -15.45 20.96 23.99
N ALA A 448 -16.63 21.09 24.59
CA ALA A 448 -17.88 21.36 23.85
C ALA A 448 -17.85 22.69 23.08
N GLN A 449 -17.12 23.70 23.57
CA GLN A 449 -16.93 24.98 22.89
C GLN A 449 -15.96 24.88 21.69
N VAL A 450 -14.87 24.12 21.81
CA VAL A 450 -13.84 24.03 20.76
C VAL A 450 -14.15 22.95 19.71
N LEU A 451 -14.88 21.90 20.10
CA LEU A 451 -15.18 20.75 19.25
C LEU A 451 -15.86 21.08 17.90
N PRO A 452 -16.72 22.10 17.73
CA PRO A 452 -17.24 22.49 16.42
C PRO A 452 -16.16 22.97 15.44
N LEU A 453 -15.14 23.68 15.93
CA LEU A 453 -13.97 24.04 15.13
C LEU A 453 -13.22 22.77 14.72
N CYS A 454 -13.07 21.83 15.67
CA CYS A 454 -12.42 20.56 15.38
C CYS A 454 -13.17 19.74 14.34
N ALA A 455 -14.50 19.68 14.46
CA ALA A 455 -15.39 19.00 13.53
C ALA A 455 -15.30 19.60 12.12
N ALA A 456 -15.21 20.93 11.99
CA ALA A 456 -15.11 21.59 10.69
C ALA A 456 -13.83 21.21 9.94
N PHE A 457 -12.68 21.10 10.63
CA PHE A 457 -11.44 20.75 9.94
C PHE A 457 -11.35 19.26 9.57
N GLN A 458 -12.15 18.37 10.16
CA GLN A 458 -12.14 16.93 9.84
C GLN A 458 -12.37 16.63 8.35
N LEU A 459 -13.11 17.49 7.65
CA LEU A 459 -13.26 17.37 6.20
C LEU A 459 -11.92 17.60 5.48
N PHE A 460 -11.20 18.65 5.85
CA PHE A 460 -9.91 18.99 5.25
C PHE A 460 -8.82 18.03 5.66
N ASP A 461 -8.88 17.49 6.87
CA ASP A 461 -8.03 16.41 7.37
C ASP A 461 -8.19 15.14 6.50
N ALA A 462 -9.43 14.69 6.30
CA ALA A 462 -9.70 13.54 5.43
C ALA A 462 -9.23 13.80 3.99
N LEU A 463 -9.43 15.00 3.45
CA LEU A 463 -8.97 15.38 2.12
C LEU A 463 -7.43 15.40 2.01
N ALA A 464 -6.75 16.07 2.94
CA ALA A 464 -5.28 16.15 2.98
C ALA A 464 -4.68 14.74 3.10
N ALA A 465 -5.19 13.89 3.99
CA ALA A 465 -4.74 12.51 4.12
C ALA A 465 -4.84 11.73 2.81
N ASN A 466 -5.92 11.90 2.05
CA ASN A 466 -6.14 11.20 0.79
C ASN A 466 -5.34 11.82 -0.38
N CYS A 467 -5.16 13.13 -0.43
CA CYS A 467 -4.22 13.79 -1.34
C CYS A 467 -2.78 13.29 -1.12
N ASN A 468 -2.34 13.22 0.13
CA ASN A 468 -1.07 12.63 0.54
C ASN A 468 -0.96 11.14 0.14
N GLY A 469 -2.06 10.39 0.22
CA GLY A 469 -2.14 9.02 -0.31
C GLY A 469 -1.90 8.95 -1.81
N ILE A 470 -2.57 9.81 -2.58
CA ILE A 470 -2.43 9.88 -4.03
C ILE A 470 -1.02 10.31 -4.43
N LEU A 471 -0.46 11.33 -3.78
CA LEU A 471 0.93 11.80 -4.00
C LEU A 471 1.95 10.69 -3.77
N ARG A 472 1.80 9.90 -2.70
CA ARG A 472 2.60 8.69 -2.47
C ARG A 472 2.39 7.65 -3.58
N GLY A 473 1.14 7.43 -4.02
CA GLY A 473 0.80 6.46 -5.05
C GLY A 473 1.43 6.78 -6.42
N ILE A 474 1.56 8.06 -6.76
CA ILE A 474 2.21 8.51 -8.01
C ILE A 474 3.71 8.82 -7.84
N GLY A 475 4.27 8.62 -6.65
CA GLY A 475 5.69 8.83 -6.34
C GLY A 475 6.13 10.30 -6.32
N ARG A 476 5.26 11.23 -5.89
CA ARG A 476 5.52 12.68 -5.75
C ARG A 476 5.36 13.20 -4.33
N GLN A 477 5.56 12.36 -3.31
CA GLN A 477 5.42 12.73 -1.89
C GLN A 477 6.37 13.86 -1.43
N GLU A 478 7.46 14.14 -2.15
CA GLU A 478 8.34 15.29 -1.88
C GLU A 478 7.56 16.60 -1.79
N ILE A 479 6.56 16.77 -2.65
CA ILE A 479 5.79 18.00 -2.74
C ILE A 479 4.82 18.11 -1.57
N GLY A 480 4.16 17.01 -1.19
CA GLY A 480 3.33 16.95 0.01
C GLY A 480 4.14 17.30 1.25
N GLY A 481 5.34 16.73 1.41
CA GLY A 481 6.23 17.04 2.53
C GLY A 481 6.59 18.54 2.66
N TYR A 482 6.93 19.20 1.56
CA TYR A 482 7.22 20.65 1.57
C TYR A 482 5.98 21.49 1.89
N VAL A 483 4.83 21.14 1.32
CA VAL A 483 3.56 21.84 1.57
C VAL A 483 3.16 21.70 3.04
N GLN A 484 3.26 20.48 3.60
CA GLN A 484 2.97 20.22 5.02
C GLN A 484 3.86 21.06 5.93
N LEU A 485 5.18 21.05 5.71
CA LEU A 485 6.13 21.82 6.51
C LEU A 485 5.80 23.33 6.48
N LEU A 486 5.53 23.87 5.30
CA LEU A 486 5.18 25.29 5.13
C LEU A 486 3.88 25.62 5.88
N CYS A 487 2.81 24.87 5.61
CA CYS A 487 1.50 25.15 6.16
C CYS A 487 1.46 24.97 7.69
N TYR A 488 2.08 23.92 8.23
CA TYR A 488 2.06 23.69 9.68
C TYR A 488 2.99 24.63 10.44
N TYR A 489 4.24 24.77 10.01
CA TYR A 489 5.24 25.49 10.82
C TYR A 489 5.35 26.97 10.47
N ALA A 490 5.24 27.35 9.20
CA ALA A 490 5.34 28.75 8.81
C ALA A 490 4.00 29.51 8.92
N VAL A 491 2.86 28.80 8.87
CA VAL A 491 1.53 29.41 8.94
C VAL A 491 0.79 29.02 10.23
N ALA A 492 0.59 27.72 10.48
CA ALA A 492 -0.21 27.27 11.62
C ALA A 492 0.38 27.69 12.96
N MET A 493 1.69 27.46 13.18
CA MET A 493 2.31 27.75 14.49
C MET A 493 2.24 29.24 14.86
N PRO A 494 2.64 30.19 14.00
CA PRO A 494 2.49 31.61 14.32
C PRO A 494 1.05 32.02 14.60
N ILE A 495 0.08 31.52 13.83
CA ILE A 495 -1.34 31.82 14.04
C ILE A 495 -1.85 31.19 15.34
N SER A 496 -1.48 29.94 15.61
CA SER A 496 -1.90 29.19 16.81
C SER A 496 -1.45 29.90 18.07
N PHE A 497 -0.15 30.17 18.20
CA PHE A 497 0.40 30.84 19.38
C PHE A 497 0.01 32.33 19.45
N GLY A 498 -0.02 33.02 18.31
CA GLY A 498 -0.41 34.42 18.24
C GLY A 498 -1.86 34.66 18.67
N THR A 499 -2.79 33.83 18.22
CA THR A 499 -4.21 33.93 18.61
C THR A 499 -4.47 33.38 20.02
N ALA A 500 -3.81 32.28 20.41
CA ALA A 500 -3.98 31.68 21.73
C ALA A 500 -3.52 32.59 22.87
N PHE A 501 -2.29 33.14 22.76
CA PHE A 501 -1.66 33.92 23.83
C PHE A 501 -1.73 35.44 23.59
N GLY A 502 -1.70 35.90 22.33
CA GLY A 502 -1.80 37.33 22.01
C GLY A 502 -3.23 37.85 22.14
N PHE A 503 -4.17 37.19 21.46
CA PHE A 503 -5.60 37.57 21.51
C PHE A 503 -6.38 36.87 22.62
N GLN A 504 -5.71 36.04 23.44
CA GLN A 504 -6.33 35.33 24.56
C GLN A 504 -7.50 34.43 24.11
N TRP A 505 -7.41 33.85 22.91
CA TRP A 505 -8.37 32.84 22.45
C TRP A 505 -8.10 31.46 23.06
N HIS A 506 -7.05 31.32 23.86
CA HIS A 506 -6.69 30.10 24.59
C HIS A 506 -6.69 28.88 23.64
N LEU A 507 -7.38 27.80 24.03
CA LEU A 507 -7.43 26.55 23.28
C LEU A 507 -8.05 26.71 21.89
N PHE A 508 -9.04 27.60 21.73
CA PHE A 508 -9.64 27.89 20.42
C PHE A 508 -8.61 28.48 19.45
N GLY A 509 -7.73 29.36 19.93
CA GLY A 509 -6.64 29.93 19.14
C GLY A 509 -5.65 28.87 18.66
N LEU A 510 -5.25 27.95 19.55
CA LEU A 510 -4.35 26.85 19.22
C LEU A 510 -4.89 25.98 18.08
N TRP A 511 -6.16 25.59 18.16
CA TRP A 511 -6.81 24.77 17.13
C TRP A 511 -7.10 25.52 15.83
N SER A 512 -7.30 26.84 15.90
CA SER A 512 -7.60 27.67 14.71
C SER A 512 -6.46 27.66 13.70
N GLY A 513 -5.21 27.72 14.16
CA GLY A 513 -4.06 27.66 13.26
C GLY A 513 -3.95 26.32 12.55
N VAL A 514 -4.16 25.20 13.25
CA VAL A 514 -4.15 23.85 12.64
C VAL A 514 -5.29 23.69 11.64
N ALA A 515 -6.50 24.18 11.95
CA ALA A 515 -7.64 24.15 11.03
C ALA A 515 -7.33 24.90 9.71
N ILE A 516 -6.70 26.08 9.81
CA ILE A 516 -6.28 26.86 8.64
C ILE A 516 -5.21 26.12 7.85
N ALA A 517 -4.23 25.51 8.51
CA ALA A 517 -3.18 24.76 7.85
C ALA A 517 -3.72 23.56 7.07
N LEU A 518 -4.60 22.76 7.67
CA LEU A 518 -5.27 21.63 7.01
C LEU A 518 -6.08 22.07 5.79
N PHE A 519 -6.81 23.17 5.91
CA PHE A 519 -7.50 23.77 4.77
C PHE A 519 -6.51 24.12 3.64
N LEU A 520 -5.42 24.83 3.94
CA LEU A 520 -4.41 25.21 2.95
C LEU A 520 -3.73 24.00 2.30
N VAL A 521 -3.30 23.01 3.10
CA VAL A 521 -2.71 21.76 2.61
C VAL A 521 -3.67 21.07 1.64
N SER A 522 -4.91 20.85 2.06
CA SER A 522 -5.91 20.15 1.24
C SER A 522 -6.15 20.86 -0.10
N VAL A 523 -6.19 22.20 -0.12
CA VAL A 523 -6.40 23.00 -1.33
C VAL A 523 -5.16 22.97 -2.23
N ILE A 524 -3.97 23.20 -1.68
CA ILE A 524 -2.72 23.25 -2.44
C ILE A 524 -2.46 21.89 -3.10
N GLU A 525 -2.60 20.80 -2.34
CA GLU A 525 -2.37 19.45 -2.87
C GLU A 525 -3.44 19.05 -3.88
N ALA A 526 -4.72 19.41 -3.66
CA ALA A 526 -5.77 19.16 -4.64
C ALA A 526 -5.53 19.89 -5.97
N ILE A 527 -5.13 21.17 -5.93
CA ILE A 527 -4.77 21.95 -7.11
C ILE A 527 -3.58 21.29 -7.82
N PHE A 528 -2.56 20.91 -7.06
CA PHE A 528 -1.37 20.28 -7.60
C PHE A 528 -1.67 18.93 -8.27
N LEU A 529 -2.50 18.09 -7.65
CA LEU A 529 -2.93 16.81 -8.21
C LEU A 529 -3.77 17.00 -9.47
N TRP A 530 -4.60 18.05 -9.53
CA TRP A 530 -5.37 18.38 -10.73
C TRP A 530 -4.47 18.82 -11.89
N GLN A 531 -3.39 19.57 -11.62
CA GLN A 531 -2.44 20.03 -12.62
C GLN A 531 -1.37 18.99 -13.00
N THR A 532 -1.22 17.93 -12.20
CA THR A 532 -0.16 16.94 -12.43
C THR A 532 -0.41 16.16 -13.71
N ASN A 533 0.64 15.99 -14.52
CA ASN A 533 0.62 15.06 -15.65
C ASN A 533 1.00 13.65 -15.16
N TRP A 534 0.04 12.74 -15.20
CA TRP A 534 0.17 11.37 -14.70
C TRP A 534 1.00 10.48 -15.65
N ASP A 535 1.06 10.81 -16.94
CA ASP A 535 1.87 10.08 -17.92
C ASP A 535 3.37 10.23 -17.62
N ARG A 536 3.76 11.39 -17.09
CA ARG A 536 5.13 11.62 -16.60
C ARG A 536 5.46 10.72 -15.41
N SER A 537 4.52 10.50 -14.50
CA SER A 537 4.70 9.59 -13.36
C SER A 537 4.92 8.14 -13.83
N VAL A 538 4.25 7.70 -14.89
CA VAL A 538 4.49 6.39 -15.51
C VAL A 538 5.89 6.31 -16.10
N GLN A 539 6.33 7.32 -16.85
CA GLN A 539 7.68 7.35 -17.42
C GLN A 539 8.76 7.30 -16.33
N ASP A 540 8.56 8.03 -15.23
CA ASP A 540 9.50 8.02 -14.12
C ASP A 540 9.49 6.66 -13.38
N ALA A 541 8.34 6.00 -13.27
CA ALA A 541 8.25 4.63 -12.75
C ALA A 541 9.01 3.63 -13.65
N LEU A 542 8.82 3.69 -14.96
CA LEU A 542 9.54 2.85 -15.93
C LEU A 542 11.05 3.06 -15.86
N ARG A 543 11.51 4.32 -15.78
CA ARG A 543 12.94 4.63 -15.64
C ARG A 543 13.55 4.06 -14.37
N ARG A 544 12.83 4.15 -13.24
CA ARG A 544 13.29 3.57 -11.96
C ARG A 544 13.47 2.06 -12.09
N ASN A 545 12.50 1.38 -12.70
CA ASN A 545 12.55 -0.06 -12.90
C ASN A 545 13.66 -0.48 -13.89
N ALA A 546 13.95 0.33 -14.91
CA ALA A 546 15.01 0.06 -15.87
C ALA A 546 16.43 0.37 -15.35
N SER A 547 16.55 1.19 -14.30
CA SER A 547 17.82 1.57 -13.67
C SER A 547 18.24 0.66 -12.50
N ALA A 548 17.35 -0.23 -12.07
CA ALA A 548 17.60 -1.28 -11.10
C ALA A 548 18.07 -2.56 -11.82
#